data_AF-A0A955DEP1-F1
#
_entry.id   AF-A0A955DEP1-F1
#
_cell.length_a   1.000
_cell.length_b   1.000
_cell.length_c   1.000
_cell.angle_alpha   90.00
_cell.angle_beta   90.00
_cell.angle_gamma   90.00
#
_symmetry.space_group_name_H-M   'P 1'
#
loop_
_entity.id
_entity.type
_entity.pdbx_description
1 polymer ?
#
loop_
_entity_poly.entity_id
_entity_poly.type
_entity_poly.pdbx_seq_one_letter_code
_entity_poly.pdbx_strand_id
1 'polypeptide(L)'
;ACGPGSGPCGEPNGTPGCDDVECCQTVCAVDPFCCDTEWDQLCADQAAELCGGGGEACGPGSGSCGEPNGTPGCDDVECCMTVCAVDPFCCDTEWDAICVDEAADLCGGGPVCECPGDIDGDGNVCPADLAALLADWNTGGSGSPCSTDIDGDGNVGPADLAMLLAAWGPCDGGGEACGPGSGPCGEPNGTPGCDDVECCEAVCAVDPFCCDTEWDGICAGEAADLCGGGGEACGPGSGSCGEPNGTPGCDDVECCQTVCAVDPFCCDTEWDQICADEAADLCGGGGGDACGKGAGPCGQANGTPGCDDIACCELICSQDPFCCDTEWDQICADAAIKQCKN
;
A
#
# COMPACT_ATOMS: atom_id res chain seq x y z
N ALA A 1 -28.04 45.09 -5.11
CA ALA A 1 -27.59 44.80 -6.47
C ALA A 1 -27.00 43.40 -6.50
N CYS A 2 -25.93 43.15 -5.75
CA CYS A 2 -25.32 41.82 -5.64
C CYS A 2 -26.15 40.81 -4.84
N GLY A 3 -26.29 39.59 -5.35
CA GLY A 3 -26.91 38.45 -4.68
C GLY A 3 -27.88 37.64 -5.57
N PRO A 4 -28.43 36.53 -5.04
CA PRO A 4 -29.05 35.45 -5.81
C PRO A 4 -30.36 35.80 -6.55
N GLY A 5 -30.79 37.07 -6.52
CA GLY A 5 -31.93 37.57 -7.28
C GLY A 5 -31.55 38.25 -8.61
N SER A 6 -30.26 38.31 -8.92
CA SER A 6 -29.68 38.89 -10.13
C SER A 6 -29.23 37.77 -11.08
N GLY A 7 -28.91 38.10 -12.34
CA GLY A 7 -28.40 37.11 -13.30
C GLY A 7 -26.91 36.78 -13.09
N PRO A 8 -26.38 35.79 -13.84
CA PRO A 8 -25.00 35.35 -13.72
C PRO A 8 -24.00 36.48 -13.94
N CYS A 9 -22.88 36.48 -13.21
CA CYS A 9 -21.84 37.51 -13.34
C CYS A 9 -21.12 37.51 -14.69
N GLY A 10 -21.01 36.33 -15.33
CA GLY A 10 -20.34 36.15 -16.62
C GLY A 10 -21.17 36.57 -17.84
N GLU A 11 -22.42 36.99 -17.66
CA GLU A 11 -23.29 37.41 -18.78
C GLU A 11 -23.99 38.75 -18.50
N PRO A 12 -24.27 39.55 -19.54
CA PRO A 12 -25.10 40.74 -19.39
C PRO A 12 -26.53 40.35 -18.98
N ASN A 13 -26.98 40.83 -17.82
CA ASN A 13 -28.28 40.46 -17.26
C ASN A 13 -29.29 41.62 -17.20
N GLY A 14 -28.87 42.83 -17.54
CA GLY A 14 -29.76 43.99 -17.66
C GLY A 14 -30.29 44.53 -16.33
N THR A 15 -29.83 43.99 -15.21
CA THR A 15 -30.15 44.45 -13.85
C THR A 15 -28.90 44.92 -13.12
N PRO A 16 -29.00 45.78 -12.10
CA PRO A 16 -27.83 46.15 -11.30
C PRO A 16 -27.31 44.97 -10.46
N GLY A 17 -26.04 44.61 -10.66
CA GLY A 17 -25.35 43.51 -9.97
C GLY A 17 -25.56 42.12 -10.58
N CYS A 18 -24.86 41.14 -10.04
CA CYS A 18 -24.98 39.72 -10.40
C CYS A 18 -25.19 38.82 -9.17
N ASP A 19 -25.40 37.53 -9.41
CA ASP A 19 -25.76 36.50 -8.43
C ASP A 19 -24.65 36.14 -7.44
N ASP A 20 -23.39 36.14 -7.87
CA ASP A 20 -22.24 35.99 -6.98
C ASP A 20 -21.97 37.29 -6.20
N VAL A 21 -22.09 37.23 -4.87
CA VAL A 21 -21.96 38.40 -4.00
C VAL A 21 -20.52 38.92 -3.93
N GLU A 22 -19.53 38.05 -3.98
CA GLU A 22 -18.11 38.39 -3.83
C GLU A 22 -17.54 38.95 -5.14
N CYS A 23 -17.82 38.28 -6.25
CA CYS A 23 -17.46 38.79 -7.57
C CYS A 23 -18.19 40.10 -7.87
N CYS A 24 -19.51 40.16 -7.63
CA CYS A 24 -20.26 41.39 -7.82
C CYS A 24 -19.65 42.56 -7.03
N GLN A 25 -19.31 42.37 -5.75
CA GLN A 25 -18.67 43.42 -4.94
C GLN A 25 -17.31 43.86 -5.48
N THR A 26 -16.54 42.92 -6.04
CA THR A 26 -15.24 43.20 -6.66
C THR A 26 -15.40 44.06 -7.91
N VAL A 27 -16.35 43.72 -8.79
CA VAL A 27 -16.67 44.53 -9.98
C VAL A 27 -17.26 45.87 -9.58
N CYS A 28 -18.20 45.92 -8.63
CA CYS A 28 -18.78 47.17 -8.12
C CYS A 28 -17.72 48.16 -7.60
N ALA A 29 -16.65 47.63 -7.00
CA ALA A 29 -15.58 48.45 -6.44
C ALA A 29 -14.74 49.13 -7.52
N VAL A 30 -14.66 48.54 -8.71
CA VAL A 30 -13.91 49.07 -9.85
C VAL A 30 -14.82 49.87 -10.79
N ASP A 31 -16.03 49.38 -11.06
CA ASP A 31 -17.06 50.08 -11.82
C ASP A 31 -18.42 50.11 -11.08
N PRO A 32 -18.74 51.23 -10.40
CA PRO A 32 -20.04 51.41 -9.75
C PRO A 32 -21.23 51.37 -10.71
N PHE A 33 -21.03 51.60 -12.03
CA PHE A 33 -22.09 51.51 -13.03
C PHE A 33 -22.77 50.14 -13.02
N CYS A 34 -21.97 49.08 -12.87
CA CYS A 34 -22.43 47.69 -12.83
C CYS A 34 -23.43 47.41 -11.70
N CYS A 35 -23.39 48.21 -10.63
CA CYS A 35 -24.17 47.97 -9.41
C CYS A 35 -25.23 49.03 -9.12
N ASP A 36 -25.12 50.19 -9.78
CA ASP A 36 -26.07 51.29 -9.65
C ASP A 36 -27.02 51.40 -10.85
N THR A 37 -26.58 50.95 -12.04
CA THR A 37 -27.32 51.16 -13.29
C THR A 37 -27.71 49.85 -13.96
N GLU A 38 -26.74 49.05 -14.39
CA GLU A 38 -26.99 47.85 -15.19
C GLU A 38 -25.73 46.99 -15.27
N TRP A 39 -25.91 45.67 -15.22
CA TRP A 39 -24.88 44.70 -15.55
C TRP A 39 -24.90 44.42 -17.06
N ASP A 40 -24.07 45.15 -17.79
CA ASP A 40 -23.92 45.07 -19.25
C ASP A 40 -22.73 44.19 -19.66
N GLN A 41 -22.41 44.16 -20.97
CA GLN A 41 -21.31 43.33 -21.48
C GLN A 41 -19.95 43.75 -20.90
N LEU A 42 -19.75 45.05 -20.61
CA LEU A 42 -18.49 45.50 -20.02
C LEU A 42 -18.40 45.05 -18.55
N CYS A 43 -19.51 45.05 -17.82
CA CYS A 43 -19.57 44.46 -16.48
C CYS A 43 -19.28 42.97 -16.49
N ALA A 44 -19.81 42.23 -17.48
CA ALA A 44 -19.52 40.81 -17.65
C ALA A 44 -18.05 40.54 -18.05
N ASP A 45 -17.50 41.31 -18.99
CA ASP A 45 -16.09 41.20 -19.41
C ASP A 45 -15.13 41.59 -18.28
N GLN A 46 -15.51 42.57 -17.46
CA GLN A 46 -14.74 43.02 -16.31
C GLN A 46 -14.90 42.11 -15.09
N ALA A 47 -16.06 41.47 -14.93
CA ALA A 47 -16.23 40.36 -14.00
C ALA A 47 -15.32 39.21 -14.41
N ALA A 48 -15.29 38.88 -15.70
CA ALA A 48 -14.34 37.94 -16.23
C ALA A 48 -12.90 38.39 -15.91
N GLU A 49 -12.48 39.64 -16.08
CA GLU A 49 -11.10 40.03 -15.78
C GLU A 49 -10.74 40.09 -14.27
N LEU A 50 -11.64 40.60 -13.42
CA LEU A 50 -11.35 40.93 -12.02
C LEU A 50 -11.73 39.83 -11.02
N CYS A 51 -12.73 39.01 -11.36
CA CYS A 51 -13.16 37.89 -10.53
C CYS A 51 -12.45 36.59 -10.92
N GLY A 52 -11.90 36.48 -12.13
CA GLY A 52 -11.16 35.29 -12.54
C GLY A 52 -11.18 35.02 -14.02
N GLY A 53 -10.39 35.78 -14.78
CA GLY A 53 -10.25 35.62 -16.23
C GLY A 53 -9.22 34.54 -16.47
N GLY A 54 -9.60 33.30 -16.18
CA GLY A 54 -8.73 32.13 -16.25
C GLY A 54 -8.98 31.07 -15.16
N GLY A 55 -10.18 30.96 -14.59
CA GLY A 55 -10.44 29.95 -13.55
C GLY A 55 -11.89 29.59 -13.23
N GLU A 56 -12.88 29.87 -14.09
CA GLU A 56 -14.30 29.64 -13.77
C GLU A 56 -14.98 28.64 -14.71
N ALA A 57 -14.37 27.47 -14.81
CA ALA A 57 -15.12 26.24 -14.98
C ALA A 57 -15.61 25.74 -13.59
N CYS A 58 -14.85 26.08 -12.55
CA CYS A 58 -14.90 25.48 -11.23
C CYS A 58 -15.65 26.36 -10.23
N GLY A 59 -16.71 25.85 -9.62
CA GLY A 59 -17.40 26.51 -8.52
C GLY A 59 -18.88 26.16 -8.40
N PRO A 60 -19.57 26.62 -7.33
CA PRO A 60 -20.88 26.11 -6.90
C PRO A 60 -22.04 26.26 -7.90
N GLY A 61 -21.83 26.97 -9.00
CA GLY A 61 -22.77 27.12 -10.11
C GLY A 61 -22.61 26.09 -11.23
N SER A 62 -21.53 25.31 -11.22
CA SER A 62 -21.25 24.21 -12.15
C SER A 62 -21.87 22.90 -11.64
N GLY A 63 -22.04 21.89 -12.50
CA GLY A 63 -22.61 20.59 -12.08
C GLY A 63 -21.68 19.81 -11.15
N SER A 64 -22.17 18.69 -10.57
CA SER A 64 -21.36 17.79 -9.73
C SER A 64 -20.08 17.35 -10.45
N CYS A 65 -18.95 17.28 -9.75
CA CYS A 65 -17.71 16.72 -10.30
C CYS A 65 -17.82 15.23 -10.66
N GLY A 66 -18.74 14.51 -10.00
CA GLY A 66 -18.99 13.09 -10.23
C GLY A 66 -19.98 12.77 -11.35
N GLU A 67 -20.50 13.77 -12.07
CA GLU A 67 -21.42 13.54 -13.19
C GLU A 67 -21.11 14.41 -14.41
N PRO A 68 -21.25 13.89 -15.65
CA PRO A 68 -21.09 14.71 -16.85
C PRO A 68 -22.16 15.80 -16.88
N ASN A 69 -21.76 17.06 -16.97
CA ASN A 69 -22.69 18.18 -16.85
C ASN A 69 -22.78 19.03 -18.13
N GLY A 70 -21.93 18.77 -19.12
CA GLY A 70 -22.01 19.42 -20.44
C GLY A 70 -21.58 20.88 -20.45
N THR A 71 -21.07 21.37 -19.33
CA THR A 71 -20.50 22.72 -19.17
C THR A 71 -19.05 22.59 -18.71
N PRO A 72 -18.18 23.58 -18.97
CA PRO A 72 -16.83 23.54 -18.41
C PRO A 72 -16.88 23.49 -16.88
N GLY A 73 -16.14 22.54 -16.29
CA GLY A 73 -15.86 22.42 -14.87
C GLY A 73 -17.00 21.92 -13.99
N CYS A 74 -16.77 21.91 -12.68
CA CYS A 74 -17.68 21.32 -11.70
C CYS A 74 -17.75 22.10 -10.37
N ASP A 75 -18.66 21.70 -9.49
CA ASP A 75 -19.05 22.43 -8.27
C ASP A 75 -18.00 22.48 -7.15
N ASP A 76 -17.13 21.48 -7.07
CA ASP A 76 -16.00 21.48 -6.15
C ASP A 76 -14.80 22.19 -6.77
N VAL A 77 -14.46 23.36 -6.22
CA VAL A 77 -13.37 24.22 -6.72
C VAL A 77 -12.00 23.53 -6.61
N GLU A 78 -11.73 22.79 -5.54
CA GLU A 78 -10.42 22.17 -5.32
C GLU A 78 -10.24 20.96 -6.24
N CYS A 79 -11.28 20.13 -6.35
CA CYS A 79 -11.30 19.03 -7.30
C CYS A 79 -11.17 19.52 -8.74
N CYS A 80 -12.06 20.44 -9.12
CA CYS A 80 -12.11 20.94 -10.48
C CYS A 80 -10.77 21.54 -10.90
N MET A 81 -10.13 22.35 -10.05
CA MET A 81 -8.80 22.92 -10.34
C MET A 81 -7.70 21.86 -10.47
N THR A 82 -7.84 20.73 -9.78
CA THR A 82 -6.92 19.59 -9.89
C THR A 82 -7.09 18.89 -11.24
N VAL A 83 -8.33 18.63 -11.66
CA VAL A 83 -8.63 18.06 -12.98
C VAL A 83 -8.21 19.03 -14.09
N CYS A 84 -8.53 20.33 -13.98
CA CYS A 84 -8.11 21.35 -14.95
C CYS A 84 -6.60 21.41 -15.20
N ALA A 85 -5.80 21.10 -14.17
CA ALA A 85 -4.34 21.12 -14.27
C ALA A 85 -3.80 19.94 -15.08
N VAL A 86 -4.55 18.83 -15.13
CA VAL A 86 -4.20 17.61 -15.86
C VAL A 86 -4.83 17.61 -17.25
N ASP A 87 -6.14 17.89 -17.33
CA ASP A 87 -6.87 18.06 -18.58
C ASP A 87 -7.56 19.43 -18.67
N PRO A 88 -6.95 20.40 -19.38
CA PRO A 88 -7.56 21.69 -19.67
C PRO A 88 -8.88 21.58 -20.45
N PHE A 89 -9.16 20.47 -21.15
CA PHE A 89 -10.42 20.28 -21.87
C PHE A 89 -11.63 20.34 -20.93
N CYS A 90 -11.51 19.78 -19.73
CA CYS A 90 -12.56 19.78 -18.72
C CYS A 90 -12.96 21.19 -18.27
N CYS A 91 -12.06 22.17 -18.43
CA CYS A 91 -12.25 23.53 -17.94
C CYS A 91 -12.33 24.58 -19.04
N ASP A 92 -11.94 24.23 -20.27
CA ASP A 92 -12.03 25.09 -21.45
C ASP A 92 -13.19 24.70 -22.38
N THR A 93 -13.65 23.45 -22.33
CA THR A 93 -14.63 22.92 -23.30
C THR A 93 -15.87 22.32 -22.64
N GLU A 94 -15.73 21.22 -21.90
CA GLU A 94 -16.87 20.48 -21.36
C GLU A 94 -16.44 19.50 -20.26
N TRP A 95 -17.22 19.43 -19.19
CA TRP A 95 -17.13 18.37 -18.19
C TRP A 95 -17.92 17.15 -18.67
N ASP A 96 -17.21 16.24 -19.35
CA ASP A 96 -17.76 15.01 -19.91
C ASP A 96 -17.42 13.77 -19.04
N ALA A 97 -17.68 12.56 -19.56
CA ALA A 97 -17.42 11.32 -18.82
C ALA A 97 -15.93 11.10 -18.49
N ILE A 98 -15.01 11.61 -19.33
CA ILE A 98 -13.57 11.50 -19.06
C ILE A 98 -13.21 12.42 -17.90
N CYS A 99 -13.76 13.64 -17.86
CA CYS A 99 -13.57 14.55 -16.73
C CYS A 99 -14.09 13.98 -15.41
N VAL A 100 -15.15 13.16 -15.45
CA VAL A 100 -15.67 12.46 -14.26
C VAL A 100 -14.74 11.35 -13.81
N ASP A 101 -14.21 10.54 -14.73
CA ASP A 101 -13.24 9.49 -14.40
C ASP A 101 -11.95 10.12 -13.85
N GLU A 102 -11.45 11.19 -14.47
CA GLU A 102 -10.29 11.95 -13.99
C GLU A 102 -10.57 12.64 -12.65
N ALA A 103 -11.78 13.16 -12.42
CA ALA A 103 -12.17 13.69 -11.12
C ALA A 103 -12.23 12.60 -10.05
N ALA A 104 -12.67 11.39 -10.39
CA ALA A 104 -12.62 10.26 -9.48
C ALA A 104 -11.18 9.91 -9.10
N ASP A 105 -10.26 9.91 -10.06
CA ASP A 105 -8.85 9.55 -9.82
C ASP A 105 -8.04 10.67 -9.13
N LEU A 106 -8.28 11.93 -9.50
CA LEU A 106 -7.47 13.08 -9.07
C LEU A 106 -8.04 13.80 -7.85
N CYS A 107 -9.37 13.79 -7.71
CA CYS A 107 -10.07 14.43 -6.60
C CYS A 107 -10.60 13.43 -5.57
N GLY A 108 -10.69 12.15 -5.92
CA GLY A 108 -10.96 11.04 -4.99
C GLY A 108 -9.87 10.82 -3.94
N GLY A 109 -9.05 11.82 -3.64
CA GLY A 109 -8.35 11.94 -2.36
C GLY A 109 -9.24 12.51 -1.23
N GLY A 110 -10.54 12.69 -1.48
CA GLY A 110 -11.58 12.75 -0.45
C GLY A 110 -12.27 11.38 -0.33
N PRO A 111 -12.89 11.07 0.83
CA PRO A 111 -13.30 9.72 1.21
C PRO A 111 -14.06 8.99 0.10
N VAL A 112 -13.35 8.12 -0.62
CA VAL A 112 -13.92 7.22 -1.62
C VAL A 112 -14.46 6.03 -0.85
N CYS A 113 -15.64 5.55 -1.23
CA CYS A 113 -16.16 4.30 -0.71
C CYS A 113 -15.39 3.16 -1.38
N GLU A 114 -14.10 3.02 -1.03
CA GLU A 114 -13.17 2.07 -1.65
C GLU A 114 -13.65 0.63 -1.46
N CYS A 115 -14.27 0.35 -0.31
CA CYS A 115 -14.83 -0.96 -0.04
C CYS A 115 -16.21 -0.92 0.68
N PRO A 116 -17.08 -1.93 0.48
CA PRO A 116 -18.37 -2.00 1.16
C PRO A 116 -18.21 -2.06 2.67
N GLY A 117 -18.51 -0.96 3.37
CA GLY A 117 -18.41 -0.89 4.83
C GLY A 117 -17.52 0.23 5.35
N ASP A 118 -16.72 0.88 4.51
CA ASP A 118 -16.02 2.11 4.86
C ASP A 118 -16.98 3.28 4.64
N ILE A 119 -17.64 3.64 5.72
CA ILE A 119 -18.76 4.59 5.73
C ILE A 119 -18.24 6.02 5.84
N ASP A 120 -17.11 6.23 6.52
CA ASP A 120 -16.47 7.53 6.64
C ASP A 120 -15.36 7.78 5.61
N GLY A 121 -15.07 6.77 4.78
CA GLY A 121 -14.18 6.78 3.62
C GLY A 121 -12.73 7.05 3.99
N ASP A 122 -12.31 6.63 5.19
CA ASP A 122 -10.95 6.82 5.67
C ASP A 122 -9.98 5.73 5.18
N GLY A 123 -10.45 4.85 4.30
CA GLY A 123 -9.71 3.71 3.76
C GLY A 123 -9.69 2.53 4.74
N ASN A 124 -10.49 2.53 5.81
CA ASN A 124 -10.55 1.41 6.77
C ASN A 124 -11.97 1.15 7.26
N VAL A 125 -12.44 -0.09 7.12
CA VAL A 125 -13.64 -0.56 7.82
C VAL A 125 -13.31 -0.85 9.28
N CYS A 126 -13.67 0.07 10.14
CA CYS A 126 -13.28 0.07 11.54
C CYS A 126 -14.47 0.35 12.49
N PRO A 127 -14.25 0.45 13.81
CA PRO A 127 -15.32 0.79 14.74
C PRO A 127 -16.00 2.15 14.47
N ALA A 128 -15.37 3.07 13.73
CA ALA A 128 -15.97 4.34 13.34
C ALA A 128 -17.12 4.11 12.35
N ASP A 129 -16.91 3.25 11.36
CA ASP A 129 -17.93 2.87 10.36
C ASP A 129 -19.07 2.10 10.98
N LEU A 130 -18.76 1.16 11.87
CA LEU A 130 -19.80 0.48 12.64
C LEU A 130 -20.65 1.46 13.46
N ALA A 131 -20.03 2.50 14.03
CA ALA A 131 -20.77 3.52 14.76
C ALA A 131 -21.68 4.34 13.82
N ALA A 132 -21.21 4.65 12.61
CA ALA A 132 -22.00 5.32 11.58
C ALA A 132 -23.18 4.46 11.11
N LEU A 133 -22.96 3.17 10.81
CA LEU A 133 -24.01 2.21 10.46
C LEU A 133 -25.09 2.11 11.56
N LEU A 134 -24.66 1.99 12.82
CA LEU A 134 -25.58 1.89 13.95
C LEU A 134 -26.33 3.20 14.22
N ALA A 135 -25.77 4.35 13.85
CA ALA A 135 -26.45 5.64 13.97
C ALA A 135 -27.67 5.74 13.03
N ASP A 136 -27.58 5.08 11.88
CA ASP A 136 -28.62 5.07 10.83
C ASP A 136 -29.53 3.84 10.87
N TRP A 137 -29.48 3.05 11.95
CA TRP A 137 -30.24 1.82 12.06
C TRP A 137 -31.75 2.01 11.81
N ASN A 138 -32.33 1.17 10.96
CA ASN A 138 -33.74 1.21 10.56
C ASN A 138 -34.14 2.54 9.89
N THR A 139 -33.21 3.13 9.13
CA THR A 139 -33.43 4.23 8.19
C THR A 139 -33.14 3.77 6.77
N GLY A 140 -33.40 4.60 5.75
CA GLY A 140 -33.10 4.27 4.34
C GLY A 140 -31.66 4.55 3.91
N GLY A 141 -30.73 4.61 4.87
CA GLY A 141 -29.33 4.99 4.64
C GLY A 141 -29.12 6.50 4.60
N SER A 142 -27.97 6.95 5.09
CA SER A 142 -27.42 8.27 4.75
C SER A 142 -26.25 8.05 3.79
N GLY A 143 -26.08 8.94 2.80
CA GLY A 143 -25.09 8.79 1.74
C GLY A 143 -23.98 9.82 1.82
N SER A 144 -23.33 9.98 2.98
CA SER A 144 -22.21 10.93 3.06
C SER A 144 -21.17 10.58 4.13
N PRO A 145 -19.92 10.32 3.75
CA PRO A 145 -19.44 10.18 2.36
C PRO A 145 -19.97 8.91 1.66
N CYS A 146 -20.30 7.86 2.41
CA CYS A 146 -20.76 6.57 1.88
C CYS A 146 -22.12 6.14 2.43
N SER A 147 -22.78 5.19 1.76
CA SER A 147 -24.11 4.70 2.17
C SER A 147 -24.00 3.77 3.38
N THR A 148 -24.80 4.03 4.42
CA THR A 148 -25.01 3.07 5.52
C THR A 148 -25.96 1.91 5.15
N ASP A 149 -26.72 2.05 4.06
CA ASP A 149 -27.49 0.98 3.40
C ASP A 149 -26.57 0.34 2.34
N ILE A 150 -25.80 -0.66 2.77
CA ILE A 150 -24.71 -1.29 2.05
C ILE A 150 -25.28 -2.32 1.05
N ASP A 151 -26.38 -2.98 1.38
CA ASP A 151 -27.03 -3.97 0.49
C ASP A 151 -28.06 -3.36 -0.47
N GLY A 152 -28.45 -2.10 -0.24
CA GLY A 152 -29.34 -1.33 -1.09
C GLY A 152 -30.81 -1.76 -1.01
N ASP A 153 -31.22 -2.45 0.06
CA ASP A 153 -32.60 -2.87 0.25
C ASP A 153 -33.55 -1.75 0.71
N GLY A 154 -32.99 -0.57 0.96
CA GLY A 154 -33.69 0.61 1.45
C GLY A 154 -33.84 0.64 2.97
N ASN A 155 -33.16 -0.23 3.73
CA ASN A 155 -33.14 -0.24 5.18
C ASN A 155 -31.78 -0.65 5.77
N VAL A 156 -31.17 0.21 6.58
CA VAL A 156 -29.98 -0.14 7.37
C VAL A 156 -30.34 -1.14 8.47
N GLY A 157 -29.76 -2.33 8.43
CA GLY A 157 -30.10 -3.43 9.31
C GLY A 157 -29.03 -4.52 9.42
N PRO A 158 -29.45 -5.74 9.82
CA PRO A 158 -28.51 -6.84 10.05
C PRO A 158 -27.77 -7.31 8.81
N ALA A 159 -28.30 -7.07 7.62
CA ALA A 159 -27.65 -7.42 6.35
C ALA A 159 -26.46 -6.49 6.09
N ASP A 160 -26.64 -5.18 6.24
CA ASP A 160 -25.58 -4.18 6.15
C ASP A 160 -24.50 -4.41 7.20
N LEU A 161 -24.90 -4.70 8.44
CA LEU A 161 -23.95 -5.04 9.50
C LEU A 161 -23.09 -6.27 9.16
N ALA A 162 -23.69 -7.27 8.52
CA ALA A 162 -22.96 -8.47 8.12
C ALA A 162 -21.98 -8.17 6.99
N MET A 163 -22.33 -7.29 6.05
CA MET A 163 -21.44 -6.85 4.98
C MET A 163 -20.28 -6.00 5.52
N LEU A 164 -20.57 -5.04 6.41
CA LEU A 164 -19.54 -4.24 7.07
C LEU A 164 -18.56 -5.12 7.86
N LEU A 165 -19.07 -6.08 8.66
CA LEU A 165 -18.21 -7.02 9.39
C LEU A 165 -17.41 -7.96 8.49
N ALA A 166 -17.86 -8.21 7.26
CA ALA A 166 -17.12 -9.01 6.29
C ALA A 166 -15.95 -8.25 5.68
N ALA A 167 -16.04 -6.92 5.56
CA ALA A 167 -15.00 -6.06 5.01
C ALA A 167 -14.05 -5.48 6.07
N TRP A 168 -14.05 -6.01 7.30
CA TRP A 168 -13.36 -5.38 8.43
C TRP A 168 -11.84 -5.31 8.28
N GLY A 169 -11.28 -4.10 8.25
CA GLY A 169 -9.85 -3.86 7.98
C GLY A 169 -9.65 -2.73 6.96
N PRO A 170 -8.41 -2.51 6.50
CA PRO A 170 -8.11 -1.56 5.43
C PRO A 170 -8.89 -1.88 4.13
N CYS A 171 -9.34 -0.85 3.42
CA CYS A 171 -10.07 -0.94 2.14
C CYS A 171 -9.17 -1.00 0.91
N ASP A 172 -7.86 -0.80 1.07
CA ASP A 172 -6.90 -1.19 0.05
C ASP A 172 -7.13 -2.69 -0.24
N GLY A 173 -7.46 -3.05 -1.49
CA GLY A 173 -7.78 -4.42 -1.93
C GLY A 173 -6.71 -5.50 -1.64
N GLY A 174 -5.72 -5.26 -0.78
CA GLY A 174 -4.70 -6.21 -0.33
C GLY A 174 -5.03 -6.95 0.98
N GLY A 175 -6.03 -6.53 1.76
CA GLY A 175 -6.23 -7.02 3.14
C GLY A 175 -6.62 -8.50 3.33
N GLU A 176 -7.20 -9.15 2.31
CA GLU A 176 -7.51 -10.59 2.34
C GLU A 176 -6.68 -11.43 1.37
N ALA A 177 -6.07 -10.80 0.37
CA ALA A 177 -5.20 -11.45 -0.60
C ALA A 177 -3.83 -11.76 0.03
N CYS A 178 -3.31 -10.85 0.85
CA CYS A 178 -1.98 -10.96 1.44
C CYS A 178 -2.03 -11.62 2.82
N GLY A 179 -1.33 -12.73 3.00
CA GLY A 179 -1.16 -13.37 4.30
C GLY A 179 -1.03 -14.89 4.28
N PRO A 180 -0.85 -15.52 5.46
CA PRO A 180 -0.37 -16.90 5.61
C PRO A 180 -1.31 -18.03 5.12
N GLY A 181 -2.40 -17.67 4.42
CA GLY A 181 -3.30 -18.59 3.72
C GLY A 181 -3.12 -18.61 2.20
N SER A 182 -2.38 -17.65 1.64
CA SER A 182 -2.06 -17.50 0.22
C SER A 182 -0.76 -18.26 -0.11
N GLY A 183 -0.49 -18.56 -1.38
CA GLY A 183 0.71 -19.30 -1.77
C GLY A 183 1.99 -18.47 -1.64
N PRO A 184 3.18 -19.09 -1.83
CA PRO A 184 4.46 -18.37 -1.77
C PRO A 184 4.51 -17.22 -2.78
N CYS A 185 5.06 -16.06 -2.39
CA CYS A 185 5.15 -14.87 -3.26
C CYS A 185 6.00 -15.11 -4.53
N GLY A 186 7.05 -15.94 -4.43
CA GLY A 186 7.94 -16.26 -5.54
C GLY A 186 7.39 -17.26 -6.57
N GLU A 187 6.17 -17.79 -6.41
CA GLU A 187 5.58 -18.72 -7.38
C GLU A 187 4.13 -18.34 -7.74
N PRO A 188 3.68 -18.62 -8.98
CA PRO A 188 2.28 -18.48 -9.34
C PRO A 188 1.42 -19.43 -8.51
N ASN A 189 0.45 -18.88 -7.78
CA ASN A 189 -0.39 -19.66 -6.86
C ASN A 189 -1.87 -19.72 -7.31
N GLY A 190 -2.26 -18.90 -8.30
CA GLY A 190 -3.59 -18.94 -8.90
C GLY A 190 -4.72 -18.40 -7.99
N THR A 191 -4.34 -17.79 -6.87
CA THR A 191 -5.23 -17.06 -5.96
C THR A 191 -4.74 -15.61 -5.87
N PRO A 192 -5.59 -14.63 -5.54
CA PRO A 192 -5.10 -13.28 -5.28
C PRO A 192 -4.17 -13.25 -4.06
N GLY A 193 -3.05 -12.53 -4.20
CA GLY A 193 -2.05 -12.31 -3.16
C GLY A 193 -1.13 -13.50 -2.83
N CYS A 194 -0.25 -13.30 -1.86
CA CYS A 194 0.75 -14.28 -1.41
C CYS A 194 0.96 -14.25 0.11
N ASP A 195 1.78 -15.17 0.62
CA ASP A 195 1.92 -15.44 2.06
C ASP A 195 2.70 -14.42 2.88
N ASP A 196 3.62 -13.68 2.25
CA ASP A 196 4.33 -12.57 2.86
C ASP A 196 3.52 -11.27 2.67
N VAL A 197 3.04 -10.70 3.77
CA VAL A 197 2.19 -9.50 3.75
C VAL A 197 2.94 -8.28 3.23
N GLU A 198 4.20 -8.10 3.61
CA GLU A 198 4.97 -6.90 3.24
C GLU A 198 5.35 -6.95 1.77
N CYS A 199 5.74 -8.13 1.27
CA CYS A 199 5.98 -8.35 -0.15
C CYS A 199 4.72 -8.22 -0.97
N CYS A 200 3.64 -8.88 -0.54
CA CYS A 200 2.37 -8.86 -1.23
C CYS A 200 1.83 -7.44 -1.36
N GLU A 201 1.80 -6.66 -0.28
CA GLU A 201 1.37 -5.25 -0.30
C GLU A 201 2.22 -4.39 -1.25
N ALA A 202 3.54 -4.63 -1.31
CA ALA A 202 4.43 -3.93 -2.23
C ALA A 202 4.13 -4.26 -3.70
N VAL A 203 3.79 -5.52 -4.01
CA VAL A 203 3.37 -5.93 -5.36
C VAL A 203 1.98 -5.39 -5.67
N CYS A 204 1.01 -5.49 -4.75
CA CYS A 204 -0.35 -4.96 -4.93
C CYS A 204 -0.35 -3.47 -5.27
N ALA A 205 0.54 -2.69 -4.65
CA ALA A 205 0.65 -1.26 -4.88
C ALA A 205 1.17 -0.91 -6.29
N VAL A 206 1.84 -1.84 -6.97
CA VAL A 206 2.38 -1.66 -8.32
C VAL A 206 1.47 -2.31 -9.36
N ASP A 207 0.99 -3.52 -9.09
CA ASP A 207 0.04 -4.25 -9.92
C ASP A 207 -1.15 -4.77 -9.09
N PRO A 208 -2.28 -4.01 -9.09
CA PRO A 208 -3.51 -4.43 -8.44
C PRO A 208 -4.06 -5.76 -8.98
N PHE A 209 -3.71 -6.18 -10.21
CA PHE A 209 -4.14 -7.47 -10.76
C PHE A 209 -3.74 -8.65 -9.87
N CYS A 210 -2.56 -8.56 -9.25
CA CYS A 210 -2.02 -9.61 -8.38
C CYS A 210 -2.86 -9.83 -7.12
N CYS A 211 -3.62 -8.82 -6.69
CA CYS A 211 -4.37 -8.81 -5.43
C CYS A 211 -5.89 -8.80 -5.63
N ASP A 212 -6.36 -8.41 -6.82
CA ASP A 212 -7.77 -8.42 -7.18
C ASP A 212 -8.17 -9.63 -8.04
N THR A 213 -7.23 -10.17 -8.82
CA THR A 213 -7.55 -11.19 -9.83
C THR A 213 -6.83 -12.51 -9.59
N GLU A 214 -5.50 -12.53 -9.70
CA GLU A 214 -4.73 -13.77 -9.64
C GLU A 214 -3.24 -13.48 -9.45
N TRP A 215 -2.59 -14.22 -8.55
CA TRP A 215 -1.14 -14.26 -8.45
C TRP A 215 -0.57 -15.24 -9.48
N ASP A 216 -0.23 -14.70 -10.66
CA ASP A 216 0.32 -15.46 -11.78
C ASP A 216 1.85 -15.34 -11.90
N GLY A 217 2.41 -15.77 -13.04
CA GLY A 217 3.86 -15.76 -13.25
C GLY A 217 4.46 -14.35 -13.43
N ILE A 218 3.63 -13.34 -13.70
CA ILE A 218 4.03 -11.94 -13.72
C ILE A 218 4.10 -11.45 -12.28
N CYS A 219 3.07 -11.69 -11.47
CA CYS A 219 3.06 -11.34 -10.05
C CYS A 219 4.24 -11.93 -9.28
N ALA A 220 4.58 -13.20 -9.54
CA ALA A 220 5.76 -13.82 -8.95
C ALA A 220 7.09 -13.19 -9.42
N GLY A 221 7.15 -12.71 -10.66
CA GLY A 221 8.31 -11.99 -11.20
C GLY A 221 8.43 -10.57 -10.63
N GLU A 222 7.31 -9.88 -10.44
CA GLU A 222 7.25 -8.56 -9.81
C GLU A 222 7.57 -8.64 -8.33
N ALA A 223 7.10 -9.67 -7.62
CA ALA A 223 7.51 -9.98 -6.26
C ALA A 223 9.03 -10.18 -6.18
N ALA A 224 9.60 -10.92 -7.14
CA ALA A 224 11.06 -11.07 -7.23
C ALA A 224 11.79 -9.75 -7.51
N ASP A 225 11.19 -8.75 -8.15
CA ASP A 225 11.86 -7.47 -8.39
C ASP A 225 11.64 -6.44 -7.25
N LEU A 226 10.43 -6.39 -6.68
CA LEU A 226 9.98 -5.38 -5.71
C LEU A 226 10.28 -5.77 -4.26
N CYS A 227 10.11 -7.04 -3.92
CA CYS A 227 10.39 -7.56 -2.57
C CYS A 227 11.87 -7.91 -2.38
N GLY A 228 12.67 -7.65 -3.41
CA GLY A 228 14.08 -7.97 -3.48
C GLY A 228 14.30 -9.41 -3.92
N GLY A 229 14.74 -9.56 -5.16
CA GLY A 229 15.25 -10.78 -5.78
C GLY A 229 16.59 -11.17 -5.16
N GLY A 230 16.54 -11.48 -3.87
CA GLY A 230 17.69 -11.67 -2.99
C GLY A 230 17.33 -11.72 -1.50
N GLY A 231 16.04 -11.65 -1.13
CA GLY A 231 15.59 -11.63 0.26
C GLY A 231 15.00 -12.95 0.80
N GLU A 232 14.33 -13.76 -0.03
CA GLU A 232 13.58 -14.93 0.45
C GLU A 232 14.19 -16.28 0.09
N ALA A 233 15.24 -16.29 -0.73
CA ALA A 233 16.11 -17.45 -0.83
C ALA A 233 16.68 -17.76 0.58
N CYS A 234 16.91 -16.72 1.38
CA CYS A 234 17.55 -16.78 2.67
C CYS A 234 16.52 -16.78 3.80
N GLY A 235 16.29 -17.92 4.45
CA GLY A 235 15.37 -17.98 5.58
C GLY A 235 15.03 -19.39 6.07
N PRO A 236 14.34 -19.52 7.22
CA PRO A 236 14.20 -20.79 7.96
C PRO A 236 13.55 -21.97 7.21
N GLY A 237 13.07 -21.76 5.98
CA GLY A 237 12.50 -22.77 5.10
C GLY A 237 13.44 -23.32 4.01
N SER A 238 14.61 -22.71 3.78
CA SER A 238 15.42 -22.91 2.56
C SER A 238 16.52 -23.99 2.67
N GLY A 239 16.45 -24.88 3.67
CA GLY A 239 17.46 -25.93 3.88
C GLY A 239 18.81 -25.40 4.40
N SER A 240 19.71 -26.28 4.85
CA SER A 240 20.93 -25.84 5.54
C SER A 240 21.93 -25.15 4.61
N CYS A 241 22.55 -24.06 5.05
CA CYS A 241 23.62 -23.39 4.28
C CYS A 241 24.86 -24.26 4.02
N GLY A 242 25.13 -25.24 4.90
CA GLY A 242 26.31 -26.09 4.79
C GLY A 242 26.15 -27.31 3.88
N GLU A 243 24.98 -27.48 3.25
CA GLU A 243 24.69 -28.64 2.41
C GLU A 243 23.95 -28.18 1.13
N PRO A 244 24.17 -28.83 -0.03
CA PRO A 244 23.38 -28.56 -1.22
C PRO A 244 21.91 -28.92 -0.98
N ASN A 245 21.00 -27.98 -1.22
CA ASN A 245 19.56 -28.17 -0.98
C ASN A 245 18.73 -28.14 -2.27
N GLY A 246 19.30 -27.69 -3.38
CA GLY A 246 18.65 -27.71 -4.70
C GLY A 246 17.58 -26.63 -4.90
N THR A 247 17.44 -25.72 -3.96
CA THR A 247 16.60 -24.52 -4.02
C THR A 247 17.47 -23.28 -3.90
N PRO A 248 17.04 -22.10 -4.38
CA PRO A 248 17.78 -20.87 -4.11
C PRO A 248 17.86 -20.57 -2.61
N GLY A 249 19.06 -20.24 -2.13
CA GLY A 249 19.34 -19.79 -0.76
C GLY A 249 19.37 -20.87 0.31
N CYS A 250 19.43 -20.46 1.58
CA CYS A 250 19.56 -21.35 2.74
C CYS A 250 19.01 -20.75 4.05
N ASP A 251 19.02 -21.54 5.11
CA ASP A 251 18.31 -21.31 6.38
C ASP A 251 18.84 -20.20 7.28
N ASP A 252 20.13 -19.87 7.14
CA ASP A 252 20.79 -18.80 7.89
C ASP A 252 20.81 -17.52 7.05
N VAL A 253 19.97 -16.56 7.42
CA VAL A 253 19.77 -15.32 6.66
C VAL A 253 21.07 -14.52 6.47
N GLU A 254 21.89 -14.42 7.51
CA GLU A 254 23.13 -13.62 7.46
C GLU A 254 24.19 -14.32 6.61
N CYS A 255 24.32 -15.64 6.75
CA CYS A 255 25.21 -16.42 5.91
C CYS A 255 24.78 -16.40 4.45
N CYS A 256 23.51 -16.68 4.20
CA CYS A 256 22.92 -16.72 2.88
C CYS A 256 23.13 -15.39 2.15
N GLN A 257 22.82 -14.25 2.79
CA GLN A 257 23.05 -12.92 2.20
C GLN A 257 24.53 -12.66 1.90
N THR A 258 25.43 -13.18 2.73
CA THR A 258 26.88 -13.06 2.49
C THR A 258 27.31 -13.84 1.25
N VAL A 259 26.78 -15.06 1.06
CA VAL A 259 27.02 -15.88 -0.14
C VAL A 259 26.37 -15.24 -1.37
N CYS A 260 25.10 -14.82 -1.29
CA CYS A 260 24.39 -14.16 -2.40
C CYS A 260 25.15 -12.93 -2.94
N ALA A 261 25.79 -12.18 -2.04
CA ALA A 261 26.54 -10.98 -2.41
C ALA A 261 27.81 -11.30 -3.21
N VAL A 262 28.34 -12.52 -3.08
CA VAL A 262 29.54 -12.99 -3.78
C VAL A 262 29.16 -13.79 -5.03
N ASP A 263 28.20 -14.70 -4.89
CA ASP A 263 27.65 -15.51 -5.96
C ASP A 263 26.11 -15.43 -6.01
N PRO A 264 25.56 -14.55 -6.88
CA PRO A 264 24.11 -14.45 -7.10
C PRO A 264 23.48 -15.76 -7.60
N PHE A 265 24.25 -16.68 -8.20
CA PHE A 265 23.71 -17.97 -8.64
C PHE A 265 23.08 -18.75 -7.49
N CYS A 266 23.67 -18.67 -6.30
CA CYS A 266 23.19 -19.36 -5.10
C CYS A 266 21.80 -18.88 -4.66
N CYS A 267 21.38 -17.68 -5.06
CA CYS A 267 20.15 -17.05 -4.60
C CYS A 267 19.15 -16.79 -5.72
N ASP A 268 19.59 -16.88 -6.98
CA ASP A 268 18.76 -16.74 -8.17
C ASP A 268 18.45 -18.08 -8.85
N THR A 269 19.29 -19.10 -8.65
CA THR A 269 19.19 -20.37 -9.40
C THR A 269 19.11 -21.60 -8.50
N GLU A 270 20.15 -21.89 -7.73
CA GLU A 270 20.21 -23.12 -6.93
C GLU A 270 21.33 -23.05 -5.88
N TRP A 271 21.05 -23.52 -4.67
CA TRP A 271 22.05 -23.78 -3.66
C TRP A 271 22.67 -25.17 -3.86
N ASP A 272 23.75 -25.21 -4.64
CA ASP A 272 24.50 -26.42 -4.96
C ASP A 272 25.72 -26.63 -4.04
N GLN A 273 26.60 -27.59 -4.37
CA GLN A 273 27.79 -27.87 -3.56
C GLN A 273 28.77 -26.69 -3.53
N ILE A 274 28.82 -25.86 -4.58
CA ILE A 274 29.68 -24.68 -4.62
C ILE A 274 29.13 -23.64 -3.65
N CYS A 275 27.81 -23.42 -3.62
CA CYS A 275 27.17 -22.54 -2.65
C CYS A 275 27.41 -22.98 -1.20
N ALA A 276 27.34 -24.28 -0.92
CA ALA A 276 27.65 -24.83 0.40
C ALA A 276 29.11 -24.66 0.79
N ASP A 277 30.05 -24.85 -0.14
CA ASP A 277 31.48 -24.66 0.09
C ASP A 277 31.81 -23.15 0.29
N GLU A 278 31.18 -22.26 -0.49
CA GLU A 278 31.31 -20.81 -0.33
C GLU A 278 30.69 -20.31 0.98
N ALA A 279 29.56 -20.87 1.40
CA ALA A 279 28.99 -20.63 2.72
C ALA A 279 29.94 -21.05 3.84
N ALA A 280 30.61 -22.20 3.67
CA ALA A 280 31.64 -22.64 4.59
C ALA A 280 32.84 -21.68 4.63
N ASP A 281 33.23 -21.04 3.53
CA ASP A 281 34.36 -20.11 3.51
C ASP A 281 34.00 -18.69 3.97
N LEU A 282 32.84 -18.17 3.56
CA LEU A 282 32.43 -16.77 3.75
C LEU A 282 31.69 -16.52 5.06
N CYS A 283 30.86 -17.47 5.48
CA CYS A 283 30.08 -17.35 6.72
C CYS A 283 30.83 -17.85 7.96
N GLY A 284 32.07 -18.32 7.77
CA GLY A 284 32.95 -18.72 8.86
C GLY A 284 32.95 -20.21 9.18
N GLY A 285 33.57 -21.00 8.31
CA GLY A 285 34.57 -21.99 8.68
C GLY A 285 35.86 -21.28 9.11
N GLY A 286 35.79 -20.56 10.22
CA GLY A 286 36.83 -19.64 10.67
C GLY A 286 36.56 -19.01 12.01
N GLY A 287 36.22 -19.83 13.02
CA GLY A 287 36.18 -19.43 14.44
C GLY A 287 34.93 -18.67 14.87
N GLY A 288 33.81 -19.37 15.02
CA GLY A 288 32.56 -18.79 15.52
C GLY A 288 31.59 -19.80 16.11
N ASP A 289 30.94 -20.62 15.27
CA ASP A 289 29.69 -21.30 15.70
C ASP A 289 29.61 -22.79 15.35
N ALA A 290 30.64 -23.59 15.66
CA ALA A 290 30.46 -25.06 15.82
C ALA A 290 29.53 -25.37 17.03
N CYS A 291 29.19 -24.34 17.79
CA CYS A 291 28.55 -24.42 19.08
C CYS A 291 27.04 -24.17 18.94
N GLY A 292 26.21 -25.11 19.42
CA GLY A 292 24.76 -24.94 19.51
C GLY A 292 23.91 -25.36 18.28
N LYS A 293 24.51 -25.64 17.11
CA LYS A 293 23.77 -26.10 15.92
C LYS A 293 23.82 -27.62 15.77
N GLY A 294 22.85 -28.34 16.37
CA GLY A 294 22.61 -29.78 16.12
C GLY A 294 23.65 -30.76 16.68
N ALA A 295 24.68 -30.27 17.38
CA ALA A 295 25.71 -31.10 17.99
C ALA A 295 25.21 -31.80 19.27
N GLY A 296 25.78 -32.97 19.57
CA GLY A 296 25.40 -33.76 20.75
C GLY A 296 25.86 -33.14 22.08
N PRO A 297 25.51 -33.76 23.22
CA PRO A 297 25.89 -33.29 24.56
C PRO A 297 27.40 -33.06 24.69
N CYS A 298 27.83 -31.90 25.19
CA CYS A 298 29.26 -31.58 25.35
C CYS A 298 30.06 -32.64 26.13
N GLY A 299 29.42 -33.36 27.05
CA GLY A 299 30.05 -34.43 27.81
C GLY A 299 30.20 -35.77 27.07
N GLN A 300 29.88 -35.85 25.78
CA GLN A 300 29.97 -37.07 24.98
C GLN A 300 30.62 -36.78 23.63
N ALA A 301 31.50 -37.67 23.18
CA ALA A 301 32.02 -37.61 21.82
C ALA A 301 30.86 -37.82 20.84
N ASN A 302 30.72 -36.92 19.87
CA ASN A 302 29.61 -36.93 18.91
C ASN A 302 30.09 -37.09 17.46
N GLY A 303 31.40 -36.94 17.20
CA GLY A 303 32.00 -37.14 15.88
C GLY A 303 31.71 -36.02 14.87
N THR A 304 31.08 -34.94 15.32
CA THR A 304 30.86 -33.70 14.57
C THR A 304 31.60 -32.56 15.27
N PRO A 305 32.00 -31.48 14.60
CA PRO A 305 32.57 -30.33 15.29
C PRO A 305 31.58 -29.71 16.29
N GLY A 306 32.10 -29.34 17.47
CA GLY A 306 31.36 -28.65 18.52
C GLY A 306 30.34 -29.48 19.33
N CYS A 307 29.59 -28.80 20.18
CA CYS A 307 28.57 -29.39 21.07
C CYS A 307 27.39 -28.46 21.34
N ASP A 308 26.35 -28.98 22.00
CA ASP A 308 25.06 -28.32 22.23
C ASP A 308 25.08 -27.09 23.17
N ASP A 309 25.97 -27.08 24.17
CA ASP A 309 26.14 -25.93 25.07
C ASP A 309 27.14 -24.93 24.48
N ILE A 310 26.62 -23.78 24.03
CA ILE A 310 27.40 -22.76 23.33
C ILE A 310 28.59 -22.27 24.17
N ALA A 311 28.36 -21.94 25.44
CA ALA A 311 29.40 -21.39 26.31
C ALA A 311 30.46 -22.44 26.64
N CYS A 312 30.07 -23.70 26.82
CA CYS A 312 31.02 -24.79 26.99
C CYS A 312 31.84 -25.03 25.73
N CYS A 313 31.16 -25.08 24.59
CA CYS A 313 31.77 -25.33 23.31
C CYS A 313 32.82 -24.25 23.00
N GLU A 314 32.49 -22.96 23.06
CA GLU A 314 33.43 -21.86 22.84
C GLU A 314 34.67 -21.95 23.76
N LEU A 315 34.46 -22.33 25.03
CA LEU A 315 35.54 -22.50 25.98
C LEU A 315 36.52 -23.59 25.57
N ILE A 316 36.02 -24.76 25.13
CA ILE A 316 36.85 -25.87 24.69
C ILE A 316 37.52 -25.55 23.35
N CYS A 317 36.78 -24.95 22.41
CA CYS A 317 37.25 -24.57 21.09
C CYS A 317 38.37 -23.52 21.15
N SER A 318 38.32 -22.60 22.12
CA SER A 318 39.40 -21.63 22.36
C SER A 318 40.71 -22.27 22.85
N GLN A 319 40.64 -23.50 23.38
CA GLN A 319 41.79 -24.24 23.90
C GLN A 319 42.32 -25.26 22.90
N ASP A 320 41.40 -25.91 22.20
CA ASP A 320 41.69 -26.90 21.19
C ASP A 320 40.79 -26.67 19.95
N PRO A 321 41.30 -25.93 18.94
CA PRO A 321 40.56 -25.67 17.71
C PRO A 321 40.15 -26.95 16.97
N PHE A 322 40.82 -28.07 17.21
CA PHE A 322 40.42 -29.36 16.63
C PHE A 322 38.96 -29.72 16.97
N CYS A 323 38.49 -29.34 18.16
CA CYS A 323 37.14 -29.61 18.63
C CYS A 323 36.05 -28.83 17.87
N CYS A 324 36.35 -27.65 17.30
CA CYS A 324 35.43 -26.88 16.44
C CYS A 324 35.71 -26.99 14.94
N ASP A 325 36.91 -27.39 14.54
CA ASP A 325 37.32 -27.36 13.14
C ASP A 325 37.31 -28.76 12.52
N THR A 326 37.37 -29.83 13.33
CA THR A 326 37.52 -31.20 12.82
C THR A 326 36.50 -32.15 13.42
N GLU A 327 36.53 -32.40 14.74
CA GLU A 327 35.58 -33.31 15.38
C GLU A 327 35.56 -33.15 16.90
N TRP A 328 34.38 -33.32 17.50
CA TRP A 328 34.20 -33.44 18.94
C TRP A 328 34.42 -34.89 19.38
N ASP A 329 35.68 -35.21 19.67
CA ASP A 329 36.13 -36.54 20.10
C ASP A 329 36.05 -36.75 21.63
N GLN A 330 36.60 -37.87 22.12
CA GLN A 330 36.62 -38.16 23.56
C GLN A 330 37.50 -37.19 24.35
N ILE A 331 38.51 -36.57 23.73
CA ILE A 331 39.38 -35.58 24.38
C ILE A 331 38.59 -34.29 24.59
N CYS A 332 37.86 -33.83 23.57
CA CYS A 332 36.95 -32.68 23.64
C CYS A 332 35.89 -32.89 24.74
N ALA A 333 35.25 -34.07 24.75
CA ALA A 333 34.25 -34.43 25.74
C ALA A 333 34.80 -34.49 27.18
N ASP A 334 35.98 -35.09 27.38
CA ASP A 334 36.64 -35.15 28.69
C ASP A 334 37.07 -33.75 29.18
N ALA A 335 37.45 -32.86 28.27
CA ALA A 335 37.77 -31.47 28.57
C ALA A 335 36.50 -30.71 29.00
N ALA A 336 35.40 -30.87 28.26
CA ALA A 336 34.10 -30.29 28.59
C ALA A 336 33.58 -30.74 29.96
N ILE A 337 33.66 -32.04 30.30
CA ILE A 337 33.26 -32.57 31.61
C ILE A 337 34.03 -31.90 32.76
N LYS A 338 35.33 -31.60 32.55
CA LYS A 338 36.17 -30.99 33.58
C LYS A 338 35.91 -29.49 33.74
N GLN A 339 35.67 -28.80 32.63
CA GLN A 339 35.75 -27.34 32.58
C GLN A 339 34.38 -26.65 32.54
N CYS A 340 33.37 -27.27 31.93
CA CYS A 340 32.10 -26.62 31.65
C CYS A 340 31.00 -26.84 32.68
N LYS A 341 31.16 -27.81 33.60
CA LYS A 341 30.21 -28.15 34.68
C LYS A 341 28.75 -27.68 34.49
N ASN A 342 27.95 -28.54 33.87
CA ASN A 342 26.52 -28.69 34.18
C ASN A 342 26.28 -30.07 34.80
#